data_AF-A0A841WJC6-F1
#
_entry.id   AF-A0A841WJC6-F1
#
_cell.length_a   1.000
_cell.length_b   1.000
_cell.length_c   1.000
_cell.angle_alpha   90.00
_cell.angle_beta   90.00
_cell.angle_gamma   90.00
#
_symmetry.space_group_name_H-M   'P 1'
#
loop_
_entity.id
_entity.type
_entity.pdbx_description
1 polymer ?
#
loop_
_entity_poly.entity_id
_entity_poly.type
_entity_poly.pdbx_seq_one_letter_code
_entity_poly.pdbx_strand_id
1 'polypeptide(L)'
;MLYLAEVQKQKGGLLSGGGKTELKLLACQRTDQNWSTVSEEVIAAEEASKLNDGALVLAELNPNRQVQRIQEAGRPLVNILQNFSRQLEKFKLKEDEIDQWKQSLTFQAQELNRREMEMEARLEQLQNMEDELQQLEQQKQEVDTSRSDIERLQGEIERNRQELEGAWEHLRGEQRRLEERQADFKQGTVLDEEQSRAMSELLNRLSSRVVPTETVKQHLDVGFELIEKQQAILSPHWEQLQQQKTAIVQQHEEVERLSQIFSDRQNAWQQGQNSLVQQTAQLQISTAELKSKQEYIQILKEQLRNQEDLYQQIHTLAATSGDVVLGQPVDVEALQKMPLDELQKIVQDLEYKLQIDASFVHEQEQELKYKQETIEELQNKLNQASDQDHINLELELRDENDHYQMLNSSLVGQRRNMIQRQNFLKQHQNILLRRQGHTVADEKEGNQINLEPILLRIETQRQQHSQEIQKLEREIEQMRAGIDLAQGMIDNQTHDLEEKQQELKAIEENLLSLRTATAQCRGRVNLYEEALQPIQDCLDSLRQKLQGIGESLDKFQETGENQLQVITQIRQTLQSLISQPELLAS
;
A
#
# COMPACT_ATOMS: atom_id res chain seq x y z
N MET A 1 -2.68 -0.73 61.61
CA MET A 1 -2.92 -1.62 60.43
C MET A 1 -4.35 -2.13 60.53
N LEU A 2 -5.06 -2.24 59.41
CA LEU A 2 -6.45 -2.69 59.38
C LEU A 2 -6.51 -4.22 59.26
N TYR A 3 -7.32 -4.84 60.12
CA TYR A 3 -7.52 -6.29 60.15
C TYR A 3 -8.99 -6.63 60.00
N LEU A 4 -9.29 -7.70 59.27
CA LEU A 4 -10.56 -8.38 59.31
C LEU A 4 -10.48 -9.43 60.41
N ALA A 5 -11.43 -9.41 61.34
CA ALA A 5 -11.48 -10.30 62.48
C ALA A 5 -12.89 -10.80 62.74
N GLU A 6 -13.00 -11.95 63.41
CA GLU A 6 -14.25 -12.53 63.89
C GLU A 6 -14.35 -12.34 65.41
N VAL A 7 -15.51 -11.89 65.88
CA VAL A 7 -15.80 -11.78 67.32
C VAL A 7 -16.06 -13.16 67.90
N GLN A 8 -15.31 -13.53 68.95
CA GLN A 8 -15.52 -14.77 69.72
C GLN A 8 -15.84 -14.44 71.17
N LYS A 9 -16.99 -14.96 71.65
CA LYS A 9 -17.42 -14.81 73.05
C LYS A 9 -17.20 -16.12 73.79
N GLN A 10 -16.25 -16.12 74.72
CA GLN A 10 -16.08 -17.28 75.60
C GLN A 10 -17.21 -17.32 76.64
N LYS A 11 -17.95 -18.43 76.69
CA LYS A 11 -18.94 -18.68 77.75
C LYS A 11 -18.20 -18.87 79.07
N GLY A 12 -18.34 -17.92 79.99
CA GLY A 12 -17.73 -17.99 81.32
C GLY A 12 -18.22 -19.20 82.10
N GLY A 13 -17.29 -19.98 82.65
CA GLY A 13 -17.58 -20.99 83.65
C GLY A 13 -18.08 -20.37 84.96
N LEU A 14 -18.84 -21.15 85.73
CA LEU A 14 -19.66 -20.81 86.91
C LEU A 14 -18.98 -20.02 88.06
N LEU A 15 -17.68 -19.69 87.96
CA LEU A 15 -16.89 -19.07 89.03
C LEU A 15 -16.15 -17.77 88.65
N SER A 16 -16.31 -17.26 87.41
CA SER A 16 -15.72 -15.98 86.98
C SER A 16 -16.74 -15.13 86.25
N GLY A 17 -17.32 -14.15 86.95
CA GLY A 17 -18.44 -13.31 86.51
C GLY A 17 -18.12 -12.24 85.45
N GLY A 18 -17.48 -12.62 84.34
CA GLY A 18 -17.30 -11.72 83.19
C GLY A 18 -17.01 -12.53 81.93
N GLY A 19 -17.93 -12.51 80.96
CA GLY A 19 -17.69 -13.11 79.65
C GLY A 19 -16.59 -12.34 78.91
N LYS A 20 -15.48 -13.01 78.58
CA LYS A 20 -14.38 -12.40 77.82
C LYS A 20 -14.74 -12.42 76.34
N THR A 21 -14.63 -11.25 75.71
CA THR A 21 -14.80 -11.09 74.26
C THR A 21 -13.43 -10.94 73.63
N GLU A 22 -13.17 -11.76 72.62
CA GLU A 22 -11.89 -11.84 71.92
C GLU A 22 -12.12 -11.68 70.41
N LEU A 23 -11.11 -11.20 69.70
CA LEU A 23 -11.09 -11.04 68.25
C LEU A 23 -10.11 -12.02 67.64
N LYS A 24 -10.61 -12.92 66.81
CA LYS A 24 -9.80 -13.82 66.00
C LYS A 24 -9.43 -13.12 64.69
N LEU A 25 -8.16 -12.81 64.49
CA LEU A 25 -7.68 -12.14 63.26
C LEU A 25 -7.70 -13.10 62.08
N LEU A 26 -8.24 -12.68 60.94
CA LEU A 26 -8.39 -13.50 59.73
C LEU A 26 -7.49 -13.00 58.57
N ALA A 27 -7.50 -11.69 58.32
CA ALA A 27 -6.72 -11.08 57.25
C ALA A 27 -6.26 -9.66 57.64
N CYS A 28 -5.14 -9.21 57.09
CA CYS A 28 -4.66 -7.83 57.24
C CYS A 28 -4.52 -7.15 55.89
N GLN A 29 -4.85 -5.87 55.86
CA GLN A 29 -4.55 -4.99 54.73
C GLN A 29 -3.09 -4.54 54.82
N ARG A 30 -2.26 -4.91 53.82
CA ARG A 30 -0.82 -4.57 53.81
C ARG A 30 -0.51 -3.32 53.01
N THR A 31 -1.09 -3.19 51.83
CA THR A 31 -1.02 -2.00 50.95
C THR A 31 -2.44 -1.58 50.59
N ASP A 32 -2.62 -0.38 50.01
CA ASP A 32 -3.88 0.36 49.95
C ASP A 32 -5.12 -0.42 49.48
N GLN A 33 -4.99 -1.59 48.83
CA GLN A 33 -6.12 -2.46 48.50
C GLN A 33 -5.83 -3.97 48.60
N ASN A 34 -4.68 -4.42 49.13
CA ASN A 34 -4.34 -5.85 49.19
C ASN A 34 -4.51 -6.46 50.58
N TRP A 35 -5.32 -7.51 50.64
CA TRP A 35 -5.55 -8.31 51.85
C TRP A 35 -4.71 -9.59 51.82
N SER A 36 -3.99 -9.86 52.90
CA SER A 36 -3.27 -11.11 53.10
C SER A 36 -3.81 -11.83 54.32
N THR A 37 -3.93 -13.17 54.24
CA THR A 37 -4.29 -14.00 55.39
C THR A 37 -3.26 -13.85 56.51
N VAL A 38 -3.73 -13.78 57.75
CA VAL A 38 -2.89 -13.71 58.95
C VAL A 38 -3.11 -15.00 59.74
N SER A 39 -2.10 -15.43 60.50
CA SER A 39 -2.27 -16.50 61.47
C SER A 39 -3.42 -16.14 62.42
N GLU A 40 -4.29 -17.11 62.71
CA GLU A 40 -5.53 -16.96 63.50
C GLU A 40 -5.26 -16.62 64.98
N GLU A 41 -4.64 -15.48 65.22
CA GLU A 41 -4.25 -14.96 66.51
C GLU A 41 -5.45 -14.30 67.17
N VAL A 42 -5.59 -14.51 68.47
CA VAL A 42 -6.73 -14.06 69.25
C VAL A 42 -6.32 -12.90 70.15
N ILE A 43 -6.99 -11.75 70.01
CA ILE A 43 -6.70 -10.52 70.75
C ILE A 43 -7.90 -10.17 71.63
N ALA A 44 -7.66 -9.91 72.92
CA ALA A 44 -8.72 -9.47 73.83
C ALA A 44 -9.28 -8.10 73.43
N ALA A 45 -10.60 -7.98 73.31
CA ALA A 45 -11.26 -6.74 72.88
C ALA A 45 -12.57 -6.52 73.65
N GLU A 46 -12.49 -5.80 74.77
CA GLU A 46 -13.65 -5.50 75.61
C GLU A 46 -14.69 -4.61 74.91
N GLU A 47 -14.24 -3.77 73.97
CA GLU A 47 -15.07 -2.90 73.13
C GLU A 47 -15.99 -3.67 72.17
N ALA A 48 -15.65 -4.92 71.83
CA ALA A 48 -16.46 -5.81 70.99
C ALA A 48 -17.59 -6.52 71.75
N SER A 49 -17.69 -6.35 73.08
CA SER A 49 -18.70 -7.02 73.92
C SER A 49 -20.15 -6.76 73.49
N LYS A 50 -20.39 -5.62 72.84
CA LYS A 50 -21.71 -5.20 72.30
C LYS A 50 -22.10 -5.90 70.99
N LEU A 51 -21.16 -6.56 70.31
CA LEU A 51 -21.36 -7.23 69.02
C LEU A 51 -21.70 -8.71 69.22
N ASN A 52 -22.37 -9.33 68.25
CA ASN A 52 -22.76 -10.74 68.35
C ASN A 52 -21.56 -11.68 68.18
N ASP A 53 -21.65 -12.86 68.80
CA ASP A 53 -20.68 -13.94 68.60
C ASP A 53 -20.68 -14.38 67.13
N GLY A 54 -19.51 -14.53 66.52
CA GLY A 54 -19.33 -14.81 65.09
C GLY A 54 -19.47 -13.61 64.15
N ALA A 55 -19.62 -12.38 64.66
CA ALA A 55 -19.70 -11.19 63.81
C ALA A 55 -18.35 -10.83 63.18
N LEU A 56 -18.34 -10.50 61.89
CA LEU A 56 -17.16 -10.01 61.18
C LEU A 56 -16.98 -8.51 61.40
N VAL A 57 -15.79 -8.12 61.83
CA VAL A 57 -15.42 -6.74 62.14
C VAL A 57 -14.10 -6.35 61.49
N LEU A 58 -14.01 -5.06 61.17
CA LEU A 58 -12.76 -4.42 60.81
C LEU A 58 -12.17 -3.77 62.06
N ALA A 59 -11.00 -4.26 62.48
CA ALA A 59 -10.29 -3.80 63.65
C ALA A 59 -8.99 -3.08 63.24
N GLU A 60 -8.84 -1.83 63.67
CA GLU A 60 -7.59 -1.09 63.55
C GLU A 60 -6.70 -1.41 64.75
N LEU A 61 -5.57 -2.06 64.50
CA LEU A 61 -4.60 -2.39 65.55
C LEU A 61 -3.41 -1.43 65.51
N ASN A 62 -2.97 -1.00 66.70
CA ASN A 62 -1.74 -0.24 66.89
C ASN A 62 -0.50 -1.15 66.75
N PRO A 63 0.73 -0.59 66.68
CA PRO A 63 1.96 -1.39 66.62
C PRO A 63 2.16 -2.35 67.81
N ASN A 64 1.50 -2.07 68.95
CA ASN A 64 1.52 -2.89 70.17
C ASN A 64 0.41 -3.95 70.20
N ARG A 65 -0.29 -4.19 69.07
CA ARG A 65 -1.38 -5.19 68.93
C ARG A 65 -2.58 -4.95 69.86
N GLN A 66 -2.85 -3.70 70.21
CA GLN A 66 -4.05 -3.30 70.91
C GLN A 66 -5.06 -2.70 69.92
N VAL A 67 -6.34 -2.95 70.18
CA VAL A 67 -7.45 -2.46 69.38
C VAL A 67 -7.61 -0.95 69.60
N GLN A 68 -7.58 -0.18 68.51
CA GLN A 68 -7.86 1.27 68.53
C GLN A 68 -9.28 1.59 68.08
N ARG A 69 -9.81 0.84 67.13
CA ARG A 69 -11.16 1.05 66.58
C ARG A 69 -11.73 -0.26 66.05
N ILE A 70 -13.03 -0.48 66.27
CA ILE A 70 -13.80 -1.61 65.75
C ILE A 70 -14.98 -1.09 64.94
N GLN A 71 -15.18 -1.63 63.75
CA GLN A 71 -16.32 -1.32 62.88
C GLN A 71 -16.91 -2.62 62.32
N GLU A 72 -18.22 -2.67 62.09
CA GLU A 72 -18.84 -3.82 61.42
C GLU A 72 -18.33 -3.96 59.99
N ALA A 73 -17.91 -5.16 59.59
CA ALA A 73 -17.27 -5.37 58.30
C ALA A 73 -18.24 -5.48 57.11
N GLY A 74 -19.55 -5.60 57.35
CA GLY A 74 -20.55 -5.91 56.31
C GLY A 74 -20.53 -4.96 55.11
N ARG A 75 -20.84 -3.67 55.32
CA ARG A 75 -20.84 -2.66 54.23
C ARG A 75 -19.45 -2.42 53.63
N PRO A 76 -18.38 -2.28 54.43
CA PRO A 76 -17.02 -2.13 53.89
C PRO A 76 -16.57 -3.31 53.02
N LEU A 77 -16.86 -4.55 53.40
CA LEU A 77 -16.50 -5.74 52.62
C LEU A 77 -17.26 -5.79 51.29
N VAL A 78 -18.55 -5.43 51.28
CA VAL A 78 -19.33 -5.35 50.02
C VAL A 78 -18.71 -4.32 49.08
N ASN A 79 -18.32 -3.14 49.58
CA ASN A 79 -17.65 -2.13 48.75
C ASN A 79 -16.29 -2.61 48.22
N ILE A 80 -15.50 -3.31 49.06
CA ILE A 80 -14.21 -3.89 48.65
C ILE A 80 -14.43 -4.92 47.53
N LEU A 81 -15.39 -5.84 47.68
CA LEU A 81 -15.72 -6.84 46.67
C LEU A 81 -16.23 -6.22 45.37
N GLN A 82 -17.08 -5.20 45.45
CA GLN A 82 -17.55 -4.47 44.27
C GLN A 82 -16.40 -3.77 43.53
N ASN A 83 -15.46 -3.16 44.27
CA ASN A 83 -14.29 -2.53 43.69
C ASN A 83 -13.34 -3.55 43.03
N PHE A 84 -13.12 -4.71 43.66
CA PHE A 84 -12.35 -5.80 43.06
C PHE A 84 -13.00 -6.34 41.78
N SER A 85 -14.33 -6.51 41.76
CA SER A 85 -15.05 -6.93 40.56
C SER A 85 -14.85 -5.96 39.40
N ARG A 86 -14.99 -4.65 39.67
CA ARG A 86 -14.76 -3.59 38.67
C ARG A 86 -13.31 -3.54 38.19
N GLN A 87 -12.34 -3.77 39.07
CA GLN A 87 -10.93 -3.82 38.69
C GLN A 87 -10.62 -5.04 37.83
N LEU A 88 -11.18 -6.20 38.17
CA LEU A 88 -11.01 -7.43 37.40
C LEU A 88 -11.60 -7.31 35.99
N GLU A 89 -12.75 -6.66 35.84
CA GLU A 89 -13.31 -6.30 34.52
C GLU A 89 -12.38 -5.38 33.73
N LYS A 90 -11.82 -4.34 34.37
CA LYS A 90 -10.83 -3.46 33.73
C LYS A 90 -9.55 -4.18 33.32
N PHE A 91 -9.08 -5.15 34.10
CA PHE A 91 -7.91 -5.95 33.74
C PHE A 91 -8.18 -6.85 32.54
N LYS A 92 -9.37 -7.45 32.45
CA LYS A 92 -9.77 -8.24 31.27
C LYS A 92 -9.81 -7.39 30.01
N LEU A 93 -10.39 -6.19 30.07
CA LEU A 93 -10.40 -5.27 28.92
C LEU A 93 -8.97 -4.92 28.46
N LYS A 94 -8.05 -4.69 29.40
CA LYS A 94 -6.63 -4.45 29.07
C LYS A 94 -5.93 -5.68 28.50
N GLU A 95 -6.29 -6.89 28.96
CA GLU A 95 -5.77 -8.14 28.43
C GLU A 95 -6.23 -8.34 26.97
N ASP A 96 -7.50 -8.05 26.67
CA ASP A 96 -8.04 -8.06 25.31
C ASP A 96 -7.34 -7.02 24.41
N GLU A 97 -7.10 -5.80 24.90
CA GLU A 97 -6.34 -4.77 24.18
C GLU A 97 -4.89 -5.23 23.90
N ILE A 98 -4.23 -5.85 24.88
CA ILE A 98 -2.88 -6.39 24.71
C ILE A 98 -2.86 -7.50 23.66
N ASP A 99 -3.86 -8.36 23.63
CA ASP A 99 -3.94 -9.44 22.64
C ASP A 99 -4.21 -8.90 21.23
N GLN A 100 -5.03 -7.85 21.09
CA GLN A 100 -5.18 -7.12 19.83
C GLN A 100 -3.86 -6.48 19.37
N TRP A 101 -3.09 -5.91 20.29
CA TRP A 101 -1.76 -5.38 19.97
C TRP A 101 -0.78 -6.48 19.54
N LYS A 102 -0.79 -7.64 20.20
CA LYS A 102 0.03 -8.79 19.77
C LYS A 102 -0.33 -9.27 18.37
N GLN A 103 -1.63 -9.34 18.04
CA GLN A 103 -2.09 -9.70 16.69
C GLN A 103 -1.60 -8.69 15.65
N SER A 104 -1.74 -7.40 15.95
CA SER A 104 -1.28 -6.32 15.07
C SER A 104 0.23 -6.36 14.84
N LEU A 105 1.01 -6.61 15.90
CA LEU A 105 2.46 -6.70 15.83
C LEU A 105 2.93 -7.97 15.09
N THR A 106 2.18 -9.07 15.21
CA THR A 106 2.43 -10.29 14.44
C THR A 106 2.21 -10.06 12.95
N PHE A 107 1.11 -9.37 12.59
CA PHE A 107 0.84 -9.00 11.20
C PHE A 107 1.94 -8.07 10.64
N GLN A 108 2.36 -7.07 11.41
CA GLN A 108 3.47 -6.19 11.01
C GLN A 108 4.78 -6.95 10.81
N ALA A 109 5.10 -7.91 11.67
CA ALA A 109 6.29 -8.75 11.54
C ALA A 109 6.24 -9.63 10.28
N GLN A 110 5.07 -10.22 9.98
CA GLN A 110 4.87 -11.01 8.76
C GLN A 110 5.03 -10.16 7.50
N GLU A 111 4.46 -8.95 7.50
CA GLU A 111 4.55 -8.02 6.38
C GLU A 111 5.99 -7.50 6.18
N LEU A 112 6.74 -7.30 7.27
CA LEU A 112 8.16 -6.94 7.21
C LEU A 112 9.00 -8.07 6.60
N ASN A 113 8.80 -9.32 7.05
CA ASN A 113 9.46 -10.48 6.46
C ASN A 113 9.13 -10.65 4.98
N ARG A 114 7.87 -10.37 4.57
CA ARG A 114 7.47 -10.39 3.16
C ARG A 114 8.25 -9.36 2.34
N ARG A 115 8.35 -8.12 2.84
CA ARG A 115 9.14 -7.06 2.20
C ARG A 115 10.63 -7.38 2.15
N GLU A 116 11.17 -8.01 3.17
CA GLU A 116 12.56 -8.45 3.21
C GLU A 116 12.85 -9.48 2.12
N MET A 117 12.00 -10.51 1.98
CA MET A 117 12.11 -11.49 0.89
C MET A 117 11.97 -10.84 -0.50
N GLU A 118 11.04 -9.89 -0.68
CA GLU A 118 10.89 -9.15 -1.93
C GLU A 118 12.13 -8.31 -2.26
N MET A 119 12.79 -7.72 -1.25
CA MET A 119 14.04 -6.97 -1.43
C MET A 119 15.21 -7.89 -1.78
N GLU A 120 15.34 -9.04 -1.12
CA GLU A 120 16.36 -10.04 -1.45
C GLU A 120 16.21 -10.53 -2.90
N ALA A 121 14.99 -10.84 -3.33
CA ALA A 121 14.72 -11.25 -4.71
C ALA A 121 15.12 -10.15 -5.72
N ARG A 122 14.87 -8.87 -5.40
CA ARG A 122 15.32 -7.74 -6.23
C ARG A 122 16.84 -7.59 -6.27
N LEU A 123 17.52 -7.82 -5.16
CA LEU A 123 18.99 -7.81 -5.11
C LEU A 123 19.58 -8.91 -5.99
N GLU A 124 19.01 -10.11 -5.95
CA GLU A 124 19.41 -11.22 -6.82
C GLU A 124 19.18 -10.89 -8.30
N GLN A 125 18.06 -10.26 -8.64
CA GLN A 125 17.82 -9.77 -10.01
C GLN A 125 18.84 -8.72 -10.47
N LEU A 126 19.19 -7.76 -9.59
CA LEU A 126 20.21 -6.76 -9.90
C LEU A 126 21.58 -7.39 -10.13
N GLN A 127 21.93 -8.39 -9.31
CA GLN A 127 23.19 -9.10 -9.43
C GLN A 127 23.27 -9.90 -10.74
N ASN A 128 22.19 -10.59 -11.11
CA ASN A 128 22.10 -11.28 -12.41
C ASN A 128 22.23 -10.30 -13.59
N MET A 129 21.61 -9.12 -13.49
CA MET A 129 21.71 -8.09 -14.53
C MET A 129 23.13 -7.51 -14.61
N GLU A 130 23.83 -7.37 -13.49
CA GLU A 130 25.24 -6.96 -13.46
C GLU A 130 26.14 -8.01 -14.13
N ASP A 131 25.91 -9.29 -13.86
CA ASP A 131 26.63 -10.39 -14.50
C ASP A 131 26.37 -10.44 -16.02
N GLU A 132 25.12 -10.23 -16.45
CA GLU A 132 24.77 -10.12 -17.87
C GLU A 132 25.46 -8.94 -18.55
N LEU A 133 25.53 -7.78 -17.90
CA LEU A 133 26.25 -6.61 -18.40
C LEU A 133 27.75 -6.89 -18.55
N GLN A 134 28.36 -7.57 -17.58
CA GLN A 134 29.77 -7.97 -17.66
C GLN A 134 30.03 -8.94 -18.83
N GLN A 135 29.14 -9.92 -19.04
CA GLN A 135 29.24 -10.83 -20.18
C GLN A 135 29.10 -10.10 -21.51
N LEU A 136 28.18 -9.14 -21.60
CA LEU A 136 27.95 -8.36 -22.81
C LEU A 136 29.15 -7.45 -23.12
N GLU A 137 29.79 -6.89 -22.10
CA GLU A 137 31.02 -6.12 -22.25
C GLU A 137 32.21 -6.98 -22.70
N GLN A 138 32.33 -8.23 -22.20
CA GLN A 138 33.31 -9.19 -22.70
C GLN A 138 33.07 -9.54 -24.17
N GLN A 139 31.82 -9.84 -24.55
CA GLN A 139 31.47 -10.11 -25.95
C GLN A 139 31.79 -8.94 -26.86
N LYS A 140 31.52 -7.71 -26.41
CA LYS A 140 31.88 -6.50 -27.17
C LYS A 140 33.39 -6.39 -27.37
N GLN A 141 34.19 -6.64 -26.33
CA GLN A 141 35.65 -6.65 -26.45
C GLN A 141 36.12 -7.72 -27.45
N GLU A 142 35.56 -8.93 -27.41
CA GLU A 142 35.87 -9.97 -28.39
C GLU A 142 35.53 -9.54 -29.82
N VAL A 143 34.37 -8.92 -30.03
CA VAL A 143 33.98 -8.39 -31.36
C VAL A 143 34.94 -7.29 -31.83
N ASP A 144 35.34 -6.38 -30.94
CA ASP A 144 36.29 -5.31 -31.27
C ASP A 144 37.68 -5.89 -31.63
N THR A 145 38.13 -6.93 -30.92
CA THR A 145 39.38 -7.65 -31.28
C THR A 145 39.26 -8.37 -32.63
N SER A 146 38.15 -9.05 -32.88
CA SER A 146 37.89 -9.73 -34.16
C SER A 146 37.86 -8.75 -35.32
N ARG A 147 37.24 -7.57 -35.15
CA ARG A 147 37.25 -6.49 -36.15
C ARG A 147 38.67 -6.01 -36.45
N SER A 148 39.49 -5.80 -35.42
CA SER A 148 40.89 -5.40 -35.60
C SER A 148 41.69 -6.45 -36.36
N ASP A 149 41.47 -7.74 -36.08
CA ASP A 149 42.11 -8.83 -36.82
C ASP A 149 41.64 -8.91 -38.28
N ILE A 150 40.36 -8.69 -38.55
CA ILE A 150 39.82 -8.62 -39.91
C ILE A 150 40.46 -7.46 -40.68
N GLU A 151 40.56 -6.27 -40.10
CA GLU A 151 41.23 -5.12 -40.71
C GLU A 151 42.70 -5.42 -41.03
N ARG A 152 43.41 -6.10 -40.11
CA ARG A 152 44.79 -6.55 -40.33
C ARG A 152 44.89 -7.53 -41.50
N LEU A 153 44.03 -8.54 -41.53
CA LEU A 153 44.00 -9.54 -42.60
C LEU A 153 43.64 -8.92 -43.97
N GLN A 154 42.69 -7.98 -44.00
CA GLN A 154 42.37 -7.22 -45.22
C GLN A 154 43.59 -6.43 -45.72
N GLY A 155 44.33 -5.78 -44.81
CA GLY A 155 45.57 -5.10 -45.15
C GLY A 155 46.66 -6.04 -45.69
N GLU A 156 46.80 -7.24 -45.12
CA GLU A 156 47.72 -8.27 -45.63
C GLU A 156 47.31 -8.78 -47.01
N ILE A 157 46.01 -9.01 -47.25
CA ILE A 157 45.48 -9.41 -48.56
C ILE A 157 45.75 -8.33 -49.61
N GLU A 158 45.55 -7.06 -49.28
CA GLU A 158 45.79 -5.96 -50.22
C GLU A 158 47.28 -5.83 -50.56
N ARG A 159 48.18 -6.01 -49.59
CA ARG A 159 49.63 -6.08 -49.86
C ARG A 159 49.99 -7.27 -50.75
N ASN A 160 49.48 -8.46 -50.45
CA ASN A 160 49.71 -9.66 -51.27
C ASN A 160 49.18 -9.47 -52.69
N ARG A 161 48.05 -8.79 -52.86
CA ARG A 161 47.48 -8.44 -54.17
C ARG A 161 48.41 -7.51 -54.94
N GLN A 162 48.92 -6.46 -54.30
CA GLN A 162 49.88 -5.53 -54.91
C GLN A 162 51.20 -6.23 -55.29
N GLU A 163 51.70 -7.13 -54.45
CA GLU A 163 52.88 -7.94 -54.74
C GLU A 163 52.65 -8.89 -55.94
N LEU A 164 51.50 -9.55 -55.99
CA LEU A 164 51.11 -10.39 -57.13
C LEU A 164 50.97 -9.57 -58.41
N GLU A 165 50.36 -8.39 -58.34
CA GLU A 165 50.21 -7.49 -59.49
C GLU A 165 51.59 -7.04 -60.02
N GLY A 166 52.52 -6.68 -59.12
CA GLY A 166 53.91 -6.40 -59.48
C GLY A 166 54.65 -7.61 -60.07
N ALA A 167 54.41 -8.82 -59.55
CA ALA A 167 54.96 -10.05 -60.11
C ALA A 167 54.39 -10.35 -61.52
N TRP A 168 53.10 -10.08 -61.74
CA TRP A 168 52.46 -10.22 -63.05
C TRP A 168 52.97 -9.20 -64.06
N GLU A 169 53.23 -7.95 -63.65
CA GLU A 169 53.88 -6.95 -64.50
C GLU A 169 55.31 -7.36 -64.86
N HIS A 170 56.06 -7.90 -63.89
CA HIS A 170 57.40 -8.43 -64.14
C HIS A 170 57.38 -9.62 -65.11
N LEU A 171 56.43 -10.55 -64.95
CA LEU A 171 56.26 -11.69 -65.85
C LEU A 171 55.88 -11.24 -67.27
N ARG A 172 55.00 -10.24 -67.41
CA ARG A 172 54.62 -9.65 -68.70
C ARG A 172 55.79 -8.91 -69.36
N GLY A 173 56.64 -8.28 -68.55
CA GLY A 173 57.89 -7.66 -68.99
C GLY A 173 58.92 -8.70 -69.46
N GLU A 174 59.06 -9.82 -68.76
CA GLU A 174 59.90 -10.95 -69.17
C GLU A 174 59.36 -11.64 -70.43
N GLN A 175 58.03 -11.75 -70.59
CA GLN A 175 57.39 -12.25 -71.82
C GLN A 175 57.68 -11.34 -73.01
N ARG A 176 57.57 -10.01 -72.85
CA ARG A 176 57.97 -9.05 -73.89
C ARG A 176 59.47 -9.09 -74.17
N ARG A 177 60.33 -9.27 -73.17
CA ARG A 177 61.78 -9.47 -73.36
C ARG A 177 62.12 -10.78 -74.06
N LEU A 178 61.31 -11.83 -73.87
CA LEU A 178 61.41 -13.11 -74.59
C LEU A 178 60.93 -12.98 -76.03
N GLU A 179 59.87 -12.21 -76.29
CA GLU A 179 59.40 -11.87 -77.64
C GLU A 179 60.41 -10.95 -78.37
N GLU A 180 61.02 -10.00 -77.67
CA GLU A 180 62.11 -9.16 -78.18
C GLU A 180 63.40 -9.98 -78.43
N ARG A 181 63.71 -10.98 -77.61
CA ARG A 181 64.82 -11.93 -77.86
C ARG A 181 64.51 -12.97 -78.95
N GLN A 182 63.23 -13.29 -79.20
CA GLN A 182 62.79 -14.07 -80.35
C GLN A 182 62.79 -13.25 -81.65
N ALA A 183 62.74 -11.93 -81.57
CA ALA A 183 62.90 -11.03 -82.71
C ALA A 183 64.37 -10.90 -83.18
N ASP A 184 65.35 -11.30 -82.37
CA ASP A 184 66.80 -11.15 -82.65
C ASP A 184 67.54 -12.46 -83.06
N PHE A 185 66.82 -13.55 -83.33
CA PHE A 185 67.39 -14.75 -83.96
C PHE A 185 66.62 -15.15 -85.22
N LYS A 186 66.92 -14.47 -86.33
CA LYS A 186 66.67 -14.98 -87.69
C LYS A 186 67.90 -14.75 -88.57
N GLN A 187 68.83 -15.70 -88.55
CA GLN A 187 69.73 -15.92 -89.67
C GLN A 187 69.65 -17.37 -90.14
N GLY A 188 69.21 -17.48 -91.39
CA GLY A 188 69.62 -18.45 -92.41
C GLY A 188 69.68 -19.92 -92.01
N THR A 189 68.85 -20.73 -92.66
CA THR A 189 69.38 -21.89 -93.39
C THR A 189 68.37 -22.39 -94.41
N VAL A 190 68.90 -22.66 -95.60
CA VAL A 190 68.25 -23.17 -96.80
C VAL A 190 67.84 -24.63 -96.56
N LEU A 191 66.60 -24.97 -96.94
CA LEU A 191 66.01 -26.30 -96.80
C LEU A 191 66.13 -27.06 -98.12
N ASP A 192 66.73 -28.25 -98.07
CA ASP A 192 66.89 -29.21 -99.17
C ASP A 192 65.68 -30.17 -99.27
N GLU A 193 65.49 -30.80 -100.44
CA GLU A 193 64.27 -31.48 -100.93
C GLU A 193 63.73 -32.61 -100.00
N GLU A 194 64.55 -33.20 -99.13
CA GLU A 194 64.12 -34.22 -98.14
C GLU A 194 63.37 -33.63 -96.93
N GLN A 195 63.58 -32.35 -96.60
CA GLN A 195 62.96 -31.71 -95.44
C GLN A 195 61.47 -31.35 -95.68
N SER A 196 61.05 -31.27 -96.95
CA SER A 196 59.65 -31.05 -97.36
C SER A 196 58.74 -32.27 -97.07
N ARG A 197 59.29 -33.49 -97.16
CA ARG A 197 58.58 -34.74 -96.84
C ARG A 197 58.45 -34.94 -95.34
N ALA A 198 59.49 -34.65 -94.57
CA ALA A 198 59.44 -34.65 -93.11
C ALA A 198 58.44 -33.63 -92.56
N MET A 199 58.35 -32.43 -93.15
CA MET A 199 57.32 -31.43 -92.78
C MET A 199 55.91 -31.90 -93.09
N SER A 200 55.70 -32.54 -94.23
CA SER A 200 54.38 -33.08 -94.60
C SER A 200 53.93 -34.21 -93.65
N GLU A 201 54.85 -35.04 -93.17
CA GLU A 201 54.59 -36.08 -92.19
C GLU A 201 54.33 -35.52 -90.77
N LEU A 202 55.08 -34.49 -90.36
CA LEU A 202 54.84 -33.76 -89.11
C LEU A 202 53.50 -33.01 -89.13
N LEU A 203 53.10 -32.44 -90.26
CA LEU A 203 51.79 -31.80 -90.47
C LEU A 203 50.64 -32.82 -90.42
N ASN A 204 50.83 -34.03 -90.96
CA ASN A 204 49.87 -35.12 -90.83
C ASN A 204 49.74 -35.56 -89.36
N ARG A 205 50.85 -35.73 -88.63
CA ARG A 205 50.83 -36.05 -87.19
C ARG A 205 50.16 -34.96 -86.34
N LEU A 206 50.35 -33.69 -86.68
CA LEU A 206 49.69 -32.56 -86.02
C LEU A 206 48.18 -32.52 -86.31
N SER A 207 47.76 -32.75 -87.55
CA SER A 207 46.33 -32.79 -87.91
C SER A 207 45.57 -33.96 -87.26
N SER A 208 46.26 -35.07 -86.97
CA SER A 208 45.69 -36.25 -86.30
C SER A 208 45.60 -36.14 -84.78
N ARG A 209 46.10 -35.05 -84.17
CA ARG A 209 46.15 -34.86 -82.70
C ARG A 209 45.03 -34.01 -82.11
N VAL A 210 44.01 -33.66 -82.89
CA VAL A 210 42.82 -32.98 -82.36
C VAL A 210 42.02 -33.98 -81.54
N VAL A 211 42.09 -33.84 -80.21
CA VAL A 211 41.40 -34.71 -79.25
C VAL A 211 39.89 -34.44 -79.32
N PRO A 212 39.01 -35.46 -79.38
CA PRO A 212 37.57 -35.26 -79.34
C PRO A 212 37.15 -34.66 -77.99
N THR A 213 36.67 -33.42 -78.02
CA THR A 213 36.20 -32.66 -76.84
C THR A 213 34.71 -32.89 -76.55
N GLU A 214 34.00 -33.62 -77.42
CA GLU A 214 32.56 -33.90 -77.33
C GLU A 214 32.13 -34.59 -76.01
N THR A 215 32.95 -35.53 -75.53
CA THR A 215 32.68 -36.26 -74.27
C THR A 215 32.82 -35.35 -73.05
N VAL A 216 33.78 -34.42 -73.08
CA VAL A 216 33.95 -33.43 -72.01
C VAL A 216 32.80 -32.42 -72.02
N LYS A 217 32.29 -32.02 -73.19
CA LYS A 217 31.08 -31.19 -73.30
C LYS A 217 29.84 -31.88 -72.72
N GLN A 218 29.59 -33.14 -73.07
CA GLN A 218 28.48 -33.90 -72.50
C GLN A 218 28.56 -34.03 -70.97
N HIS A 219 29.77 -34.23 -70.43
CA HIS A 219 29.97 -34.27 -68.97
C HIS A 219 29.77 -32.90 -68.31
N LEU A 220 30.14 -31.80 -68.98
CA LEU A 220 29.85 -30.44 -68.52
C LEU A 220 28.35 -30.16 -68.50
N ASP A 221 27.62 -30.53 -69.54
CA ASP A 221 26.17 -30.33 -69.64
C ASP A 221 25.43 -31.06 -68.51
N VAL A 222 25.80 -32.32 -68.24
CA VAL A 222 25.26 -33.09 -67.10
C VAL A 222 25.64 -32.44 -65.76
N GLY A 223 26.86 -31.89 -65.65
CA GLY A 223 27.30 -31.14 -64.47
C GLY A 223 26.44 -29.89 -64.21
N PHE A 224 26.13 -29.12 -65.26
CA PHE A 224 25.23 -27.97 -65.16
C PHE A 224 23.80 -28.38 -64.81
N GLU A 225 23.25 -29.43 -65.41
CA GLU A 225 21.91 -29.95 -65.05
C GLU A 225 21.81 -30.37 -63.57
N LEU A 226 22.87 -31.00 -63.04
CA LEU A 226 22.91 -31.39 -61.62
C LEU A 226 22.94 -30.16 -60.71
N ILE A 227 23.71 -29.13 -61.07
CA ILE A 227 23.73 -27.85 -60.34
C ILE A 227 22.35 -27.18 -60.38
N GLU A 228 21.68 -27.14 -61.54
CA GLU A 228 20.35 -26.55 -61.64
C GLU A 228 19.31 -27.30 -60.78
N LYS A 229 19.37 -28.65 -60.77
CA LYS A 229 18.50 -29.46 -59.89
C LYS A 229 18.76 -29.16 -58.41
N GLN A 230 20.02 -29.03 -57.99
CA GLN A 230 20.35 -28.68 -56.61
C GLN A 230 19.90 -27.25 -56.26
N GLN A 231 20.08 -26.29 -57.18
CA GLN A 231 19.60 -24.91 -56.99
C GLN A 231 18.06 -24.86 -56.87
N ALA A 232 17.33 -25.67 -57.62
CA ALA A 232 15.88 -25.77 -57.54
C ALA A 232 15.39 -26.32 -56.18
N ILE A 233 16.20 -27.17 -55.52
CA ILE A 233 15.92 -27.66 -54.16
C ILE A 233 16.21 -26.58 -53.10
N LEU A 234 17.30 -25.82 -53.26
CA LEU A 234 17.69 -24.79 -52.28
C LEU A 234 16.84 -23.52 -52.32
N SER A 235 16.35 -23.12 -53.51
CA SER A 235 15.56 -21.90 -53.69
C SER A 235 14.34 -21.79 -52.74
N PRO A 236 13.47 -22.81 -52.58
CA PRO A 236 12.35 -22.75 -51.63
C PRO A 236 12.81 -22.68 -50.16
N HIS A 237 13.96 -23.27 -49.82
CA HIS A 237 14.52 -23.17 -48.46
C HIS A 237 14.97 -21.74 -48.14
N TRP A 238 15.57 -21.04 -49.11
CA TRP A 238 15.89 -19.62 -48.98
C TRP A 238 14.65 -18.74 -48.86
N GLU A 239 13.60 -19.03 -49.63
CA GLU A 239 12.32 -18.32 -49.51
C GLU A 239 11.68 -18.52 -48.13
N GLN A 240 11.67 -19.75 -47.63
CA GLN A 240 11.17 -20.07 -46.30
C GLN A 240 11.99 -19.39 -45.19
N LEU A 241 13.32 -19.33 -45.33
CA LEU A 241 14.19 -18.61 -44.41
C LEU A 241 13.85 -17.12 -44.36
N GLN A 242 13.63 -16.49 -45.52
CA GLN A 242 13.23 -15.07 -45.59
C GLN A 242 11.86 -14.82 -44.96
N GLN A 243 10.88 -15.71 -45.19
CA GLN A 243 9.59 -15.64 -44.51
C GLN A 243 9.73 -15.75 -42.98
N GLN A 244 10.59 -16.65 -42.49
CA GLN A 244 10.84 -16.76 -41.04
C GLN A 244 11.57 -15.53 -40.48
N LYS A 245 12.54 -14.96 -41.21
CA LYS A 245 13.21 -13.71 -40.82
C LYS A 245 12.22 -12.55 -40.68
N THR A 246 11.33 -12.37 -41.66
CA THR A 246 10.30 -11.31 -41.59
C THR A 246 9.31 -11.53 -40.44
N ALA A 247 8.88 -12.78 -40.19
CA ALA A 247 8.03 -13.11 -39.06
C ALA A 247 8.69 -12.80 -37.70
N ILE A 248 10.00 -13.07 -37.55
CA ILE A 248 10.76 -12.73 -36.34
C ILE A 248 10.81 -11.22 -36.11
N VAL A 249 10.97 -10.42 -37.16
CA VAL A 249 10.97 -8.95 -37.04
C VAL A 249 9.61 -8.46 -36.54
N GLN A 250 8.51 -8.97 -37.13
CA GLN A 250 7.14 -8.64 -36.68
C GLN A 250 6.88 -9.07 -35.24
N GLN A 251 7.32 -10.28 -34.86
CA GLN A 251 7.20 -10.76 -33.47
C GLN A 251 8.01 -9.89 -32.51
N HIS A 252 9.20 -9.43 -32.91
CA HIS A 252 10.01 -8.54 -32.10
C HIS A 252 9.36 -7.17 -31.91
N GLU A 253 8.80 -6.58 -32.97
CA GLU A 253 8.02 -5.33 -32.87
C GLU A 253 6.82 -5.46 -31.92
N GLU A 254 6.14 -6.61 -31.93
CA GLU A 254 5.04 -6.88 -31.01
C GLU A 254 5.52 -7.07 -29.56
N VAL A 255 6.66 -7.73 -29.35
CA VAL A 255 7.30 -7.82 -28.02
C VAL A 255 7.62 -6.43 -27.48
N GLU A 256 8.21 -5.55 -28.29
CA GLU A 256 8.54 -4.19 -27.86
C GLU A 256 7.27 -3.40 -27.53
N ARG A 257 6.23 -3.49 -28.37
CA ARG A 257 4.94 -2.85 -28.12
C ARG A 257 4.31 -3.31 -26.81
N LEU A 258 4.22 -4.62 -26.59
CA LEU A 258 3.66 -5.18 -25.36
C LEU A 258 4.52 -4.85 -24.14
N SER A 259 5.85 -4.80 -24.29
CA SER A 259 6.77 -4.42 -23.21
C SER A 259 6.55 -2.97 -22.79
N GLN A 260 6.33 -2.07 -23.75
CA GLN A 260 5.99 -0.68 -23.46
C GLN A 260 4.64 -0.57 -22.75
N ILE A 261 3.61 -1.27 -23.24
CA ILE A 261 2.28 -1.29 -22.60
C ILE A 261 2.38 -1.83 -21.16
N PHE A 262 3.16 -2.88 -20.95
CA PHE A 262 3.41 -3.45 -19.63
C PHE A 262 4.06 -2.43 -18.69
N SER A 263 5.14 -1.78 -19.13
CA SER A 263 5.83 -0.73 -18.36
C SER A 263 4.89 0.42 -18.00
N ASP A 264 4.10 0.92 -18.96
CA ASP A 264 3.19 2.04 -18.74
C ASP A 264 2.08 1.65 -17.74
N ARG A 265 1.51 0.45 -17.87
CA ARG A 265 0.50 -0.06 -16.92
C ARG A 265 1.09 -0.32 -15.54
N GLN A 266 2.32 -0.83 -15.46
CA GLN A 266 3.01 -1.08 -14.20
C GLN A 266 3.26 0.22 -13.44
N ASN A 267 3.71 1.26 -14.16
CA ASN A 267 3.89 2.60 -13.59
C ASN A 267 2.57 3.18 -13.08
N ALA A 268 1.49 3.08 -13.87
CA ALA A 268 0.17 3.55 -13.47
C ALA A 268 -0.37 2.78 -12.24
N TRP A 269 -0.16 1.47 -12.19
CA TRP A 269 -0.53 0.64 -11.03
C TRP A 269 0.24 1.06 -9.78
N GLN A 270 1.54 1.27 -9.88
CA GLN A 270 2.37 1.68 -8.75
C GLN A 270 2.03 3.09 -8.24
N GLN A 271 1.72 4.03 -9.14
CA GLN A 271 1.19 5.33 -8.77
C GLN A 271 -0.15 5.23 -8.04
N GLY A 272 -1.07 4.40 -8.55
CA GLY A 272 -2.34 4.15 -7.89
C GLY A 272 -2.18 3.53 -6.51
N GLN A 273 -1.27 2.57 -6.35
CA GLN A 273 -0.98 1.95 -5.05
C GLN A 273 -0.40 2.95 -4.04
N ASN A 274 0.50 3.84 -4.48
CA ASN A 274 1.02 4.92 -3.63
C ASN A 274 -0.10 5.88 -3.20
N SER A 275 -1.02 6.23 -4.11
CA SER A 275 -2.20 7.05 -3.80
C SER A 275 -3.09 6.35 -2.77
N LEU A 276 -3.36 5.06 -2.93
CA LEU A 276 -4.18 4.27 -2.01
C LEU A 276 -3.59 4.27 -0.59
N VAL A 277 -2.26 4.09 -0.47
CA VAL A 277 -1.56 4.14 0.81
C VAL A 277 -1.71 5.52 1.47
N GLN A 278 -1.57 6.60 0.69
CA GLN A 278 -1.76 7.97 1.20
C GLN A 278 -3.19 8.21 1.68
N GLN A 279 -4.19 7.80 0.90
CA GLN A 279 -5.60 7.93 1.28
C GLN A 279 -5.94 7.11 2.52
N THR A 280 -5.43 5.88 2.62
CA THR A 280 -5.62 5.02 3.79
C THR A 280 -5.00 5.64 5.05
N ALA A 281 -3.79 6.21 4.93
CA ALA A 281 -3.17 6.93 6.04
C ALA A 281 -3.98 8.16 6.46
N GLN A 282 -4.50 8.92 5.50
CA GLN A 282 -5.36 10.08 5.79
C GLN A 282 -6.66 9.67 6.48
N LEU A 283 -7.27 8.57 6.05
CA LEU A 283 -8.46 7.99 6.67
C LEU A 283 -8.19 7.58 8.13
N GLN A 284 -7.05 6.94 8.40
CA GLN A 284 -6.65 6.59 9.77
C GLN A 284 -6.49 7.82 10.67
N ILE A 285 -5.90 8.90 10.14
CA ILE A 285 -5.78 10.18 10.86
C ILE A 285 -7.16 10.75 11.17
N SER A 286 -8.05 10.85 10.16
CA SER A 286 -9.42 11.34 10.35
C SER A 286 -10.21 10.49 11.36
N THR A 287 -10.02 9.17 11.34
CA THR A 287 -10.66 8.25 12.29
C THR A 287 -10.15 8.44 13.72
N ALA A 288 -8.84 8.67 13.89
CA ALA A 288 -8.27 8.98 15.19
C ALA A 288 -8.75 10.35 15.73
N GLU A 289 -8.85 11.37 14.85
CA GLU A 289 -9.41 12.68 15.21
C GLU A 289 -10.87 12.56 15.64
N LEU A 290 -11.67 11.78 14.91
CA LEU A 290 -13.05 11.49 15.25
C LEU A 290 -13.17 10.89 16.66
N LYS A 291 -12.35 9.89 16.97
CA LYS A 291 -12.34 9.24 18.28
C LYS A 291 -11.97 10.21 19.40
N SER A 292 -10.94 11.03 19.20
CA SER A 292 -10.51 12.07 20.16
C SER A 292 -11.64 13.07 20.46
N LYS A 293 -12.36 13.54 19.43
CA LYS A 293 -13.51 14.44 19.60
C LYS A 293 -14.68 13.75 20.32
N GLN A 294 -14.94 12.47 20.06
CA GLN A 294 -15.95 11.69 20.79
C GLN A 294 -15.62 11.55 22.28
N GLU A 295 -14.36 11.24 22.61
CA GLU A 295 -13.87 11.18 24.00
C GLU A 295 -14.00 12.56 24.68
N TYR A 296 -13.68 13.65 23.98
CA TYR A 296 -13.82 15.01 24.51
C TYR A 296 -15.30 15.36 24.82
N ILE A 297 -16.25 14.98 23.96
CA ILE A 297 -17.68 15.13 24.27
C ILE A 297 -18.07 14.35 25.51
N GLN A 298 -17.57 13.13 25.71
CA GLN A 298 -17.88 12.35 26.90
C GLN A 298 -17.41 13.07 28.18
N ILE A 299 -16.22 13.66 28.16
CA ILE A 299 -15.69 14.46 29.27
C ILE A 299 -16.58 15.68 29.52
N LEU A 300 -16.98 16.41 28.48
CA LEU A 300 -17.88 17.57 28.63
C LEU A 300 -19.25 17.17 29.19
N LYS A 301 -19.83 16.04 28.74
CA LYS A 301 -21.09 15.51 29.28
C LYS A 301 -20.96 15.14 30.76
N GLU A 302 -19.85 14.55 31.18
CA GLU A 302 -19.57 14.25 32.58
C GLU A 302 -19.42 15.53 33.42
N GLN A 303 -18.71 16.54 32.91
CA GLN A 303 -18.60 17.84 33.58
C GLN A 303 -19.96 18.54 33.74
N LEU A 304 -20.83 18.47 32.73
CA LEU A 304 -22.16 19.06 32.76
C LEU A 304 -23.05 18.38 33.82
N ARG A 305 -22.95 17.05 33.95
CA ARG A 305 -23.60 16.28 35.02
C ARG A 305 -23.08 16.67 36.40
N ASN A 306 -21.77 16.77 36.59
CA ASN A 306 -21.19 17.20 37.86
C ASN A 306 -21.61 18.62 38.24
N GLN A 307 -21.74 19.52 37.26
CA GLN A 307 -22.26 20.88 37.47
C GLN A 307 -23.75 20.89 37.85
N GLU A 308 -24.56 19.99 37.29
CA GLU A 308 -25.95 19.77 37.71
C GLU A 308 -26.03 19.32 39.17
N ASP A 309 -25.22 18.34 39.55
CA ASP A 309 -25.17 17.81 40.92
C ASP A 309 -24.74 18.91 41.91
N LEU A 310 -23.73 19.73 41.56
CA LEU A 310 -23.31 20.88 42.36
C LEU A 310 -24.41 21.94 42.48
N TYR A 311 -25.11 22.23 41.38
CA TYR A 311 -26.23 23.16 41.36
C TYR A 311 -27.33 22.70 42.34
N GLN A 312 -27.70 21.41 42.30
CA GLN A 312 -28.69 20.83 43.22
C GLN A 312 -28.22 20.84 44.68
N GLN A 313 -26.94 20.55 44.94
CA GLN A 313 -26.37 20.59 46.29
C GLN A 313 -26.38 22.02 46.87
N ILE A 314 -26.02 23.03 46.08
CA ILE A 314 -26.06 24.44 46.51
C ILE A 314 -27.50 24.86 46.85
N HIS A 315 -28.48 24.45 46.04
CA HIS A 315 -29.89 24.71 46.33
C HIS A 315 -30.38 24.00 47.59
N THR A 316 -29.98 22.75 47.81
CA THR A 316 -30.33 22.00 49.02
C THR A 316 -29.73 22.65 50.26
N LEU A 317 -28.47 23.12 50.17
CA LEU A 317 -27.80 23.84 51.26
C LEU A 317 -28.51 25.17 51.55
N ALA A 318 -28.80 25.97 50.53
CA ALA A 318 -29.52 27.24 50.68
C ALA A 318 -30.92 27.05 51.31
N ALA A 319 -31.62 25.96 50.98
CA ALA A 319 -32.91 25.61 51.57
C ALA A 319 -32.79 25.16 53.05
N THR A 320 -31.67 24.55 53.43
CA THR A 320 -31.46 23.99 54.78
C THR A 320 -30.85 25.02 55.75
N SER A 321 -30.07 25.98 55.26
CA SER A 321 -29.28 26.87 56.12
C SER A 321 -29.97 28.15 56.57
N GLY A 322 -31.12 28.56 56.01
CA GLY A 322 -31.90 29.74 56.44
C GLY A 322 -31.25 31.11 56.19
N ASP A 323 -29.93 31.20 56.35
CA ASP A 323 -29.07 32.39 56.39
C ASP A 323 -28.52 32.82 55.00
N VAL A 324 -29.06 32.24 53.93
CA VAL A 324 -28.60 32.44 52.54
C VAL A 324 -29.68 33.17 51.74
N VAL A 325 -29.39 34.41 51.32
CA VAL A 325 -30.29 35.21 50.49
C VAL A 325 -29.98 34.97 49.01
N LEU A 326 -30.97 34.51 48.24
CA LEU A 326 -30.94 34.52 46.78
C LEU A 326 -31.84 35.67 46.29
N GLY A 327 -31.27 36.85 46.03
CA GLY A 327 -32.01 38.01 45.48
C GLY A 327 -31.67 39.36 46.11
N GLN A 328 -32.27 40.43 45.57
CA GLN A 328 -32.05 41.82 45.98
C GLN A 328 -32.51 42.09 47.44
N PRO A 329 -31.82 42.97 48.18
CA PRO A 329 -32.24 43.37 49.52
C PRO A 329 -33.54 44.18 49.43
N VAL A 330 -34.58 43.73 50.13
CA VAL A 330 -35.84 44.48 50.30
C VAL A 330 -35.60 45.73 51.16
N ASP A 331 -36.17 46.86 50.76
CA ASP A 331 -36.15 48.11 51.54
C ASP A 331 -37.01 47.96 52.82
N VAL A 332 -36.35 47.53 53.89
CA VAL A 332 -36.95 47.25 55.19
C VAL A 332 -37.55 48.53 55.81
N GLU A 333 -36.99 49.70 55.53
CA GLU A 333 -37.41 50.96 56.14
C GLU A 333 -38.76 51.45 55.58
N ALA A 334 -39.00 51.24 54.28
CA ALA A 334 -40.28 51.51 53.64
C ALA A 334 -41.41 50.60 54.14
N LEU A 335 -41.12 49.30 54.33
CA LEU A 335 -42.10 48.31 54.79
C LEU A 335 -42.48 48.44 56.28
N GLN A 336 -41.58 48.99 57.11
CA GLN A 336 -41.88 49.31 58.50
C GLN A 336 -42.83 50.50 58.67
N LYS A 337 -42.79 51.48 57.74
CA LYS A 337 -43.62 52.70 57.76
C LYS A 337 -45.02 52.52 57.14
N MET A 338 -45.25 51.45 56.39
CA MET A 338 -46.52 51.15 55.73
C MET A 338 -47.63 50.79 56.73
N PRO A 339 -48.93 51.04 56.49
CA PRO A 339 -50.03 50.49 57.29
C PRO A 339 -50.00 48.94 57.35
N LEU A 340 -50.39 48.36 58.48
CA LEU A 340 -50.29 46.91 58.71
C LEU A 340 -51.25 46.11 57.80
N ASP A 341 -52.45 46.65 57.55
CA ASP A 341 -53.44 46.06 56.65
C ASP A 341 -52.95 46.03 55.18
N GLU A 342 -52.23 47.06 54.76
CA GLU A 342 -51.64 47.12 53.42
C GLU A 342 -50.50 46.12 53.25
N LEU A 343 -49.63 45.99 54.27
CA LEU A 343 -48.55 44.99 54.26
C LEU A 343 -49.09 43.56 54.25
N GLN A 344 -50.14 43.28 55.03
CA GLN A 344 -50.79 41.98 55.07
C GLN A 344 -51.44 41.62 53.73
N LYS A 345 -52.07 42.59 53.06
CA LYS A 345 -52.63 42.41 51.72
C LYS A 345 -51.56 42.12 50.68
N ILE A 346 -50.43 42.84 50.73
CA ILE A 346 -49.29 42.62 49.82
C ILE A 346 -48.72 41.21 50.00
N VAL A 347 -48.54 40.74 51.25
CA VAL A 347 -48.07 39.38 51.53
C VAL A 347 -49.03 38.34 50.97
N GLN A 348 -50.34 38.51 51.14
CA GLN A 348 -51.36 37.61 50.58
C GLN A 348 -51.35 37.60 49.05
N ASP A 349 -51.24 38.78 48.41
CA ASP A 349 -51.16 38.89 46.95
C ASP A 349 -49.89 38.24 46.39
N LEU A 350 -48.77 38.33 47.11
CA LEU A 350 -47.51 37.68 46.76
C LEU A 350 -47.56 36.16 46.97
N GLU A 351 -48.17 35.68 48.06
CA GLU A 351 -48.43 34.25 48.31
C GLU A 351 -49.26 33.64 47.19
N TYR A 352 -50.37 34.30 46.83
CA TYR A 352 -51.27 33.85 45.77
C TYR A 352 -50.57 33.78 44.41
N LYS A 353 -49.81 34.82 44.05
CA LYS A 353 -49.04 34.83 42.78
C LYS A 353 -47.96 33.76 42.75
N LEU A 354 -47.22 33.59 43.85
CA LEU A 354 -46.19 32.55 43.94
C LEU A 354 -46.78 31.16 43.80
N GLN A 355 -47.97 30.92 44.37
CA GLN A 355 -48.67 29.64 44.23
C GLN A 355 -49.06 29.36 42.77
N ILE A 356 -49.56 30.37 42.04
CA ILE A 356 -49.86 30.25 40.61
C ILE A 356 -48.59 29.95 39.81
N ASP A 357 -47.54 30.75 39.99
CA ASP A 357 -46.28 30.57 39.26
C ASP A 357 -45.66 29.19 39.55
N ALA A 358 -45.69 28.75 40.81
CA ALA A 358 -45.17 27.44 41.22
C ALA A 358 -45.95 26.30 40.58
N SER A 359 -47.28 26.40 40.47
CA SER A 359 -48.09 25.38 39.80
C SER A 359 -47.76 25.27 38.30
N PHE A 360 -47.57 26.42 37.63
CA PHE A 360 -47.20 26.45 36.22
C PHE A 360 -45.79 25.90 35.95
N VAL A 361 -44.81 26.30 36.77
CA VAL A 361 -43.44 25.77 36.68
C VAL A 361 -43.45 24.26 36.94
N HIS A 362 -44.24 23.78 37.90
CA HIS A 362 -44.36 22.36 38.18
C HIS A 362 -44.94 21.57 37.00
N GLU A 363 -45.98 22.08 36.33
CA GLU A 363 -46.54 21.47 35.12
C GLU A 363 -45.50 21.40 33.99
N GLN A 364 -44.73 22.47 33.77
CA GLN A 364 -43.65 22.49 32.78
C GLN A 364 -42.49 21.55 33.13
N GLU A 365 -42.16 21.39 34.42
CA GLU A 365 -41.16 20.42 34.87
C GLU A 365 -41.60 18.98 34.62
N GLN A 366 -42.90 18.69 34.80
CA GLN A 366 -43.46 17.38 34.43
C GLN A 366 -43.41 17.17 32.91
N GLU A 367 -43.75 18.19 32.11
CA GLU A 367 -43.63 18.12 30.65
C GLU A 367 -42.19 17.82 30.22
N LEU A 368 -41.21 18.53 30.79
CA LEU A 368 -39.80 18.32 30.49
C LEU A 368 -39.35 16.89 30.82
N LYS A 369 -39.86 16.31 31.92
CA LYS A 369 -39.62 14.91 32.26
C LYS A 369 -40.23 13.94 31.24
N TYR A 370 -41.48 14.17 30.81
CA TYR A 370 -42.10 13.34 29.76
C TYR A 370 -41.35 13.42 28.43
N LYS A 371 -40.85 14.61 28.07
CA LYS A 371 -40.01 14.80 26.87
C LYS A 371 -38.69 14.03 26.99
N GLN A 372 -38.05 14.04 28.15
CA GLN A 372 -36.84 13.25 28.39
C GLN A 372 -37.10 11.74 28.26
N GLU A 373 -38.18 11.24 28.85
CA GLU A 373 -38.60 9.83 28.70
C GLU A 373 -38.87 9.48 27.22
N THR A 374 -39.50 10.39 26.47
CA THR A 374 -39.75 10.23 25.04
C THR A 374 -38.45 10.20 24.21
N ILE A 375 -37.48 11.08 24.53
CA ILE A 375 -36.16 11.10 23.89
C ILE A 375 -35.42 9.78 24.16
N GLU A 376 -35.45 9.26 25.39
CA GLU A 376 -34.84 7.98 25.74
C GLU A 376 -35.50 6.81 24.99
N GLU A 377 -36.83 6.82 24.85
CA GLU A 377 -37.55 5.84 24.04
C GLU A 377 -37.19 5.91 22.56
N LEU A 378 -37.11 7.11 21.98
CA LEU A 378 -36.72 7.32 20.59
C LEU A 378 -35.28 6.86 20.34
N GLN A 379 -34.34 7.18 21.23
CA GLN A 379 -32.97 6.70 21.17
C GLN A 379 -32.89 5.16 21.24
N ASN A 380 -33.67 4.54 22.12
CA ASN A 380 -33.73 3.08 22.23
C ASN A 380 -34.30 2.43 20.96
N LYS A 381 -35.34 3.04 20.36
CA LYS A 381 -35.90 2.59 19.08
C LYS A 381 -34.89 2.75 17.94
N LEU A 382 -34.14 3.85 17.91
CA LEU A 382 -33.09 4.11 16.93
C LEU A 382 -32.01 3.01 16.96
N ASN A 383 -31.59 2.60 18.16
CA ASN A 383 -30.62 1.53 18.35
C ASN A 383 -31.11 0.14 17.91
N GLN A 384 -32.43 -0.04 17.71
CA GLN A 384 -33.06 -1.32 17.34
C GLN A 384 -33.67 -1.31 15.93
N ALA A 385 -33.70 -0.16 15.26
CA ALA A 385 -34.39 0.04 13.99
C ALA A 385 -33.54 -0.38 12.77
N SER A 386 -34.22 -0.81 11.69
CA SER A 386 -33.61 -1.03 10.38
C SER A 386 -33.43 0.27 9.58
N ASP A 387 -32.52 0.28 8.61
CA ASP A 387 -32.07 1.46 7.84
C ASP A 387 -33.19 2.36 7.27
N GLN A 388 -34.37 1.83 6.93
CA GLN A 388 -35.49 2.62 6.40
C GLN A 388 -36.24 3.44 7.45
N ASP A 389 -36.33 2.96 8.69
CA ASP A 389 -37.02 3.66 9.80
C ASP A 389 -36.07 4.60 10.55
N HIS A 390 -34.76 4.41 10.38
CA HIS A 390 -33.72 5.20 11.04
C HIS A 390 -33.86 6.70 10.74
N ILE A 391 -34.08 7.07 9.48
CA ILE A 391 -34.20 8.48 9.06
C ILE A 391 -35.41 9.16 9.71
N ASN A 392 -36.55 8.47 9.80
CA ASN A 392 -37.76 9.04 10.40
C ASN A 392 -37.59 9.20 11.92
N LEU A 393 -37.01 8.19 12.58
CA LEU A 393 -36.75 8.24 14.02
C LEU A 393 -35.68 9.29 14.38
N GLU A 394 -34.67 9.50 13.54
CA GLU A 394 -33.69 10.59 13.71
C GLU A 394 -34.36 11.97 13.61
N LEU A 395 -35.30 12.14 12.68
CA LEU A 395 -36.03 13.39 12.52
C LEU A 395 -36.94 13.66 13.73
N GLU A 396 -37.69 12.67 14.20
CA GLU A 396 -38.50 12.78 15.42
C GLU A 396 -37.64 13.05 16.66
N LEU A 397 -36.50 12.37 16.80
CA LEU A 397 -35.56 12.56 17.90
C LEU A 397 -34.97 13.98 17.90
N ARG A 398 -34.69 14.53 16.72
CA ARG A 398 -34.19 15.89 16.57
C ARG A 398 -35.24 16.91 16.96
N ASP A 399 -36.46 16.76 16.46
CA ASP A 399 -37.57 17.66 16.80
C ASP A 399 -37.84 17.62 18.32
N GLU A 400 -37.89 16.44 18.93
CA GLU A 400 -38.15 16.33 20.38
C GLU A 400 -37.01 16.92 21.23
N ASN A 401 -35.75 16.75 20.80
CA ASN A 401 -34.59 17.40 21.43
C ASN A 401 -34.66 18.93 21.34
N ASP A 402 -35.07 19.49 20.19
CA ASP A 402 -35.21 20.94 20.02
C ASP A 402 -36.32 21.49 20.94
N HIS A 403 -37.46 20.79 21.04
CA HIS A 403 -38.53 21.16 21.97
C HIS A 403 -38.08 21.08 23.44
N TYR A 404 -37.35 20.02 23.80
CA TYR A 404 -36.79 19.87 25.15
C TYR A 404 -35.83 21.02 25.48
N GLN A 405 -34.91 21.37 24.58
CA GLN A 405 -33.98 22.48 24.78
C GLN A 405 -34.71 23.81 24.94
N MET A 406 -35.71 24.07 24.09
CA MET A 406 -36.50 25.30 24.18
C MET A 406 -37.24 25.40 25.52
N LEU A 407 -37.92 24.33 25.94
CA LEU A 407 -38.64 24.28 27.21
C LEU A 407 -37.69 24.45 28.41
N ASN A 408 -36.56 23.73 28.41
CA ASN A 408 -35.56 23.81 29.47
C ASN A 408 -34.97 25.23 29.60
N SER A 409 -34.65 25.87 28.47
CA SER A 409 -34.12 27.24 28.46
C SER A 409 -35.09 28.26 29.09
N SER A 410 -36.40 28.09 28.86
CA SER A 410 -37.45 28.91 29.46
C SER A 410 -37.62 28.60 30.96
N LEU A 411 -37.65 27.32 31.33
CA LEU A 411 -37.81 26.86 32.71
C LEU A 411 -36.69 27.33 33.63
N VAL A 412 -35.45 27.39 33.13
CA VAL A 412 -34.32 27.93 33.89
C VAL A 412 -34.59 29.37 34.35
N GLY A 413 -35.06 30.22 33.44
CA GLY A 413 -35.43 31.60 33.77
C GLY A 413 -36.62 31.67 34.75
N GLN A 414 -37.61 30.80 34.59
CA GLN A 414 -38.79 30.75 35.47
C GLN A 414 -38.45 30.26 36.88
N ARG A 415 -37.61 29.22 37.02
CA ARG A 415 -37.08 28.72 38.31
C ARG A 415 -36.36 29.82 39.07
N ARG A 416 -35.50 30.58 38.37
CA ARG A 416 -34.81 31.73 38.95
C ARG A 416 -35.78 32.78 39.47
N ASN A 417 -36.77 33.16 38.67
CA ASN A 417 -37.78 34.13 39.06
C ASN A 417 -38.64 33.66 40.24
N MET A 418 -39.00 32.37 40.28
CA MET A 418 -39.76 31.77 41.37
C MET A 418 -38.99 31.84 42.69
N ILE A 419 -37.70 31.49 42.67
CA ILE A 419 -36.83 31.57 43.86
C ILE A 419 -36.71 33.01 44.35
N GLN A 420 -36.51 33.96 43.43
CA GLN A 420 -36.44 35.38 43.78
C GLN A 420 -37.76 35.87 44.41
N ARG A 421 -38.93 35.48 43.86
CA ARG A 421 -40.25 35.81 44.43
C ARG A 421 -40.49 35.16 45.79
N GLN A 422 -40.05 33.92 45.98
CA GLN A 422 -40.15 33.21 47.25
C GLN A 422 -39.31 33.88 48.35
N ASN A 423 -38.10 34.33 48.03
CA ASN A 423 -37.26 35.04 48.98
C ASN A 423 -37.78 36.44 49.28
N PHE A 424 -38.27 37.15 48.26
CA PHE A 424 -38.96 38.42 48.43
C PHE A 424 -40.16 38.28 49.36
N LEU A 425 -40.97 37.22 49.19
CA LEU A 425 -42.12 36.91 50.05
C LEU A 425 -41.70 36.61 51.49
N LYS A 426 -40.69 35.76 51.71
CA LYS A 426 -40.17 35.46 53.04
C LYS A 426 -39.70 36.71 53.77
N GLN A 427 -39.04 37.64 53.08
CA GLN A 427 -38.62 38.92 53.65
C GLN A 427 -39.83 39.78 54.08
N HIS A 428 -40.90 39.83 53.28
CA HIS A 428 -42.13 40.55 53.64
C HIS A 428 -42.89 39.89 54.80
N GLN A 429 -42.96 38.56 54.83
CA GLN A 429 -43.56 37.78 55.93
C GLN A 429 -42.79 38.01 57.24
N ASN A 430 -41.45 37.99 57.22
CA ASN A 430 -40.62 38.25 58.39
C ASN A 430 -40.85 39.66 58.96
N ILE A 431 -41.01 40.67 58.10
CA ILE A 431 -41.31 42.04 58.52
C ILE A 431 -42.74 42.14 59.10
N LEU A 432 -43.72 41.49 58.46
CA LEU A 432 -45.10 41.43 58.97
C LEU A 432 -45.16 40.78 60.35
N LEU A 433 -44.47 39.64 60.54
CA LEU A 433 -44.40 38.92 61.83
C LEU A 433 -43.73 39.76 62.93
N ARG A 434 -42.64 40.47 62.60
CA ARG A 434 -41.99 41.44 63.52
C ARG A 434 -42.94 42.55 63.94
N ARG A 435 -43.78 43.06 63.02
CA ARG A 435 -44.77 44.12 63.31
C ARG A 435 -45.99 43.64 64.08
N GLN A 436 -46.34 42.35 63.98
CA GLN A 436 -47.41 41.72 64.76
C GLN A 436 -46.98 41.32 66.19
N GLY A 437 -45.73 41.64 66.58
CA GLY A 437 -45.22 41.41 67.93
C GLY A 437 -44.68 40.01 68.18
N HIS A 438 -44.49 39.20 67.13
CA HIS A 438 -43.83 37.91 67.24
C HIS A 438 -42.31 38.11 67.23
N THR A 439 -41.61 37.51 68.21
CA THR A 439 -40.15 37.44 68.22
C THR A 439 -39.70 36.47 67.13
N VAL A 440 -39.49 36.98 65.92
CA VAL A 440 -38.65 36.30 64.94
C VAL A 440 -37.26 36.27 65.56
N ALA A 441 -36.67 35.09 65.74
CA ALA A 441 -35.31 34.99 66.24
C ALA A 441 -34.43 35.93 65.41
N ASP A 442 -33.73 36.85 66.07
CA ASP A 442 -32.64 37.58 65.45
C ASP A 442 -31.60 36.55 65.03
N GLU A 443 -31.73 36.02 63.81
CA GLU A 443 -30.56 35.77 62.99
C GLU A 443 -29.83 37.10 62.96
N LYS A 444 -28.80 37.18 63.81
CA LYS A 444 -27.82 38.27 63.80
C LYS A 444 -27.50 38.57 62.35
N GLU A 445 -27.28 39.83 62.02
CA GLU A 445 -26.60 40.28 60.80
C GLU A 445 -25.19 39.68 60.73
N GLY A 446 -25.10 38.36 60.59
CA GLY A 446 -23.91 37.54 60.55
C GLY A 446 -23.78 37.04 59.14
N ASN A 447 -23.10 37.81 58.29
CA ASN A 447 -22.64 37.39 56.97
C ASN A 447 -23.69 36.58 56.16
N GLN A 448 -24.77 37.22 55.71
CA GLN A 448 -25.61 36.64 54.64
C GLN A 448 -24.71 36.33 53.43
N ILE A 449 -24.50 35.05 53.16
CA ILE A 449 -23.67 34.61 52.03
C ILE A 449 -24.55 34.63 50.78
N ASN A 450 -24.33 35.59 49.87
CA ASN A 450 -25.02 35.61 48.59
C ASN A 450 -24.39 34.58 47.62
N LEU A 451 -25.13 33.49 47.34
CA LEU A 451 -24.71 32.44 46.41
C LEU A 451 -25.16 32.66 44.96
N GLU A 452 -25.92 33.73 44.67
CA GLU A 452 -26.39 34.05 43.31
C GLU A 452 -25.25 34.23 42.29
N PRO A 453 -24.11 34.87 42.61
CA PRO A 453 -22.99 34.99 41.66
C PRO A 453 -22.38 33.64 41.30
N ILE A 454 -22.39 32.67 42.23
CA ILE A 454 -21.85 31.32 42.02
C ILE A 454 -22.83 30.52 41.15
N LEU A 455 -24.13 30.59 41.43
CA LEU A 455 -25.16 29.94 40.62
C LEU A 455 -25.18 30.48 39.18
N LEU A 456 -25.10 31.79 39.01
CA LEU A 456 -25.03 32.42 37.69
C LEU A 456 -23.79 31.95 36.91
N ARG A 457 -22.65 31.80 37.60
CA ARG A 457 -21.41 31.28 36.99
C ARG A 457 -21.55 29.82 36.56
N ILE A 458 -22.15 28.96 37.39
CA ILE A 458 -22.42 27.55 37.05
C ILE A 458 -23.35 27.48 35.82
N GLU A 459 -24.42 28.28 35.82
CA GLU A 459 -25.41 28.31 34.73
C GLU A 459 -24.80 28.78 33.40
N THR A 460 -23.91 29.77 33.48
CA THR A 460 -23.14 30.27 32.31
C THR A 460 -22.19 29.19 31.77
N GLN A 461 -21.47 28.49 32.64
CA GLN A 461 -20.57 27.39 32.26
C GLN A 461 -21.34 26.21 31.64
N ARG A 462 -22.50 25.87 32.19
CA ARG A 462 -23.39 24.84 31.62
C ARG A 462 -23.86 25.21 30.20
N GLN A 463 -24.26 26.45 30.00
CA GLN A 463 -24.67 26.92 28.67
C GLN A 463 -23.52 26.86 27.67
N GLN A 464 -22.30 27.26 28.08
CA GLN A 464 -21.10 27.18 27.26
C GLN A 464 -20.77 25.73 26.86
N HIS A 465 -20.71 24.81 27.81
CA HIS A 465 -20.43 23.39 27.53
C HIS A 465 -21.52 22.75 26.65
N SER A 466 -22.79 23.10 26.86
CA SER A 466 -23.88 22.62 26.01
C SER A 466 -23.73 23.08 24.56
N GLN A 467 -23.32 24.33 24.33
CA GLN A 467 -23.07 24.86 22.98
C GLN A 467 -21.83 24.20 22.33
N GLU A 468 -20.77 23.99 23.11
CA GLU A 468 -19.57 23.29 22.64
C GLU A 468 -19.88 21.83 22.24
N ILE A 469 -20.67 21.11 23.03
CA ILE A 469 -21.13 19.76 22.70
C ILE A 469 -21.89 19.75 21.37
N GLN A 470 -22.90 20.63 21.20
CA GLN A 470 -23.67 20.69 19.95
C GLN A 470 -22.79 20.97 18.72
N LYS A 471 -21.78 21.85 18.88
CA LYS A 471 -20.84 22.14 17.80
C LYS A 471 -20.00 20.92 17.46
N LEU A 472 -19.46 20.22 18.45
CA LEU A 472 -18.65 19.03 18.26
C LEU A 472 -19.48 17.86 17.69
N GLU A 473 -20.74 17.70 18.10
CA GLU A 473 -21.64 16.66 17.56
C GLU A 473 -21.85 16.86 16.04
N ARG A 474 -22.06 18.11 15.60
CA ARG A 474 -22.15 18.43 14.16
C ARG A 474 -20.86 18.17 13.41
N GLU A 475 -19.70 18.53 14.00
CA GLU A 475 -18.40 18.24 13.39
C GLU A 475 -18.16 16.73 13.26
N ILE A 476 -18.52 15.94 14.28
CA ILE A 476 -18.42 14.47 14.29
C ILE A 476 -19.29 13.85 13.19
N GLU A 477 -20.52 14.32 13.04
CA GLU A 477 -21.43 13.82 12.00
C GLU A 477 -20.88 14.09 10.60
N GLN A 478 -20.34 15.29 10.36
CA GLN A 478 -19.65 15.63 9.11
C GLN A 478 -18.41 14.76 8.87
N MET A 479 -17.59 14.52 9.89
CA MET A 479 -16.41 13.64 9.77
C MET A 479 -16.80 12.18 9.51
N ARG A 480 -17.86 11.67 10.14
CA ARG A 480 -18.36 10.30 9.89
C ARG A 480 -18.75 10.14 8.42
N ALA A 481 -19.58 11.04 7.89
CA ALA A 481 -19.96 11.02 6.48
C ALA A 481 -18.73 11.12 5.54
N GLY A 482 -17.74 11.93 5.91
CA GLY A 482 -16.48 12.04 5.16
C GLY A 482 -15.63 10.77 5.20
N ILE A 483 -15.56 10.09 6.36
CA ILE A 483 -14.87 8.82 6.55
C ILE A 483 -15.56 7.72 5.74
N ASP A 484 -16.88 7.63 5.77
CA ASP A 484 -17.63 6.61 5.02
C ASP A 484 -17.43 6.77 3.50
N LEU A 485 -17.47 8.01 3.01
CA LEU A 485 -17.20 8.33 1.62
C LEU A 485 -15.76 8.00 1.21
N ALA A 486 -14.78 8.32 2.07
CA ALA A 486 -13.38 7.99 1.83
C ALA A 486 -13.13 6.46 1.87
N GLN A 487 -13.77 5.73 2.77
CA GLN A 487 -13.72 4.27 2.83
C GLN A 487 -14.25 3.66 1.53
N GLY A 488 -15.42 4.10 1.06
CA GLY A 488 -15.98 3.62 -0.21
C GLY A 488 -15.09 3.94 -1.42
N MET A 489 -14.41 5.08 -1.44
CA MET A 489 -13.43 5.39 -2.49
C MET A 489 -12.21 4.48 -2.43
N ILE A 490 -11.68 4.22 -1.24
CA ILE A 490 -10.54 3.31 -1.01
C ILE A 490 -10.90 1.89 -1.44
N ASP A 491 -12.09 1.41 -1.09
CA ASP A 491 -12.55 0.06 -1.46
C ASP A 491 -12.65 -0.09 -2.99
N ASN A 492 -13.25 0.90 -3.67
CA ASN A 492 -13.32 0.91 -5.14
C ASN A 492 -11.93 0.96 -5.79
N GLN A 493 -11.03 1.84 -5.30
CA GLN A 493 -9.66 1.93 -5.83
C GLN A 493 -8.86 0.65 -5.58
N THR A 494 -9.09 -0.03 -4.45
CA THR A 494 -8.46 -1.31 -4.14
C THR A 494 -8.89 -2.36 -5.16
N HIS A 495 -10.18 -2.44 -5.45
CA HIS A 495 -10.70 -3.36 -6.47
C HIS A 495 -10.13 -3.06 -7.87
N ASP A 496 -10.12 -1.80 -8.29
CA ASP A 496 -9.55 -1.38 -9.58
C ASP A 496 -8.06 -1.74 -9.69
N LEU A 497 -7.29 -1.63 -8.59
CA LEU A 497 -5.89 -1.99 -8.55
C LEU A 497 -5.66 -3.50 -8.60
N GLU A 498 -6.54 -4.29 -7.99
CA GLU A 498 -6.52 -5.75 -8.09
C GLU A 498 -6.80 -6.22 -9.53
N GLU A 499 -7.79 -5.62 -10.21
CA GLU A 499 -8.07 -5.92 -11.61
C GLU A 499 -6.86 -5.60 -12.50
N LYS A 500 -6.29 -4.40 -12.36
CA LYS A 500 -5.07 -4.01 -13.08
C LYS A 500 -3.88 -4.93 -12.79
N GLN A 501 -3.77 -5.45 -11.56
CA GLN A 501 -2.72 -6.41 -11.22
C GLN A 501 -2.90 -7.73 -11.97
N GLN A 502 -4.14 -8.22 -12.10
CA GLN A 502 -4.44 -9.43 -12.87
C GLN A 502 -4.16 -9.22 -14.37
N GLU A 503 -4.54 -8.07 -14.93
CA GLU A 503 -4.22 -7.71 -16.30
C GLU A 503 -2.70 -7.65 -16.54
N LEU A 504 -1.94 -7.07 -15.62
CA LEU A 504 -0.48 -7.01 -15.70
C LEU A 504 0.14 -8.41 -15.73
N LYS A 505 -0.32 -9.33 -14.87
CA LYS A 505 0.13 -10.73 -14.89
C LYS A 505 -0.16 -11.41 -16.22
N ALA A 506 -1.36 -11.19 -16.78
CA ALA A 506 -1.71 -11.75 -18.09
C ALA A 506 -0.82 -11.21 -19.21
N ILE A 507 -0.49 -9.91 -19.20
CA ILE A 507 0.44 -9.32 -20.17
C ILE A 507 1.86 -9.86 -19.98
N GLU A 508 2.31 -10.03 -18.73
CA GLU A 508 3.63 -10.60 -18.40
C GLU A 508 3.78 -12.03 -18.92
N GLU A 509 2.78 -12.89 -18.67
CA GLU A 509 2.76 -14.27 -19.18
C GLU A 509 2.78 -14.30 -20.72
N ASN A 510 1.98 -13.43 -21.37
CA ASN A 510 1.96 -13.31 -22.82
C ASN A 510 3.33 -12.85 -23.36
N LEU A 511 3.95 -11.85 -22.74
CA LEU A 511 5.28 -11.35 -23.11
C LEU A 511 6.35 -12.44 -22.99
N LEU A 512 6.34 -13.19 -21.89
CA LEU A 512 7.30 -14.28 -21.66
C LEU A 512 7.14 -15.39 -22.71
N SER A 513 5.89 -15.76 -23.01
CA SER A 513 5.61 -16.75 -24.06
C SER A 513 6.09 -16.29 -25.44
N LEU A 514 5.83 -15.02 -25.80
CA LEU A 514 6.20 -14.45 -27.09
C LEU A 514 7.73 -14.28 -27.23
N ARG A 515 8.41 -13.84 -26.17
CA ARG A 515 9.88 -13.76 -26.13
C ARG A 515 10.51 -15.13 -26.32
N THR A 516 10.01 -16.15 -25.63
CA THR A 516 10.50 -17.53 -25.75
C THR A 516 10.31 -18.06 -27.17
N ALA A 517 9.11 -17.87 -27.75
CA ALA A 517 8.84 -18.30 -29.12
C ALA A 517 9.72 -17.58 -30.14
N THR A 518 9.92 -16.26 -29.98
CA THR A 518 10.78 -15.45 -30.85
C THR A 518 12.25 -15.89 -30.76
N ALA A 519 12.75 -16.18 -29.56
CA ALA A 519 14.11 -16.67 -29.34
C ALA A 519 14.32 -18.05 -29.99
N GLN A 520 13.35 -18.97 -29.86
CA GLN A 520 13.39 -20.27 -30.52
C GLN A 520 13.39 -20.14 -32.06
N CYS A 521 12.56 -19.26 -32.61
CA CYS A 521 12.54 -18.96 -34.05
C CYS A 521 13.87 -18.39 -34.52
N ARG A 522 14.45 -17.42 -33.80
CA ARG A 522 15.78 -16.85 -34.10
C ARG A 522 16.87 -17.92 -34.10
N GLY A 523 16.90 -18.78 -33.08
CA GLY A 523 17.85 -19.88 -33.01
C GLY A 523 17.75 -20.83 -34.21
N ARG A 524 16.52 -21.20 -34.61
CA ARG A 524 16.30 -22.01 -35.82
C ARG A 524 16.77 -21.29 -37.08
N VAL A 525 16.42 -20.03 -37.27
CA VAL A 525 16.82 -19.25 -38.46
C VAL A 525 18.33 -19.16 -38.58
N ASN A 526 19.04 -18.88 -37.48
CA ASN A 526 20.50 -18.83 -37.47
C ASN A 526 21.11 -20.18 -37.90
N LEU A 527 20.61 -21.29 -37.34
CA LEU A 527 21.06 -22.64 -37.72
C LEU A 527 20.78 -22.97 -39.19
N TYR A 528 19.60 -22.58 -39.71
CA TYR A 528 19.27 -22.78 -41.12
C TYR A 528 20.16 -21.93 -42.04
N GLU A 529 20.47 -20.70 -41.66
CA GLU A 529 21.36 -19.81 -42.42
C GLU A 529 22.80 -20.33 -42.43
N GLU A 530 23.33 -20.75 -41.29
CA GLU A 530 24.66 -21.38 -41.16
C GLU A 530 24.79 -22.67 -41.99
N ALA A 531 23.69 -23.41 -42.18
CA ALA A 531 23.68 -24.61 -43.00
C ALA A 531 23.53 -24.32 -44.51
N LEU A 532 22.69 -23.36 -44.89
CA LEU A 532 22.37 -23.08 -46.30
C LEU A 532 23.47 -22.27 -47.00
N GLN A 533 24.09 -21.31 -46.32
CA GLN A 533 25.09 -20.42 -46.91
C GLN A 533 26.30 -21.19 -47.49
N PRO A 534 26.95 -22.13 -46.75
CA PRO A 534 28.09 -22.87 -47.29
C PRO A 534 27.73 -23.79 -48.46
N ILE A 535 26.50 -24.32 -48.48
CA ILE A 535 26.01 -25.16 -49.59
C ILE A 535 25.83 -24.30 -50.85
N GLN A 536 25.25 -23.10 -50.71
CA GLN A 536 25.11 -22.15 -51.81
C GLN A 536 26.49 -21.72 -52.34
N ASP A 537 27.41 -21.34 -51.45
CA ASP A 537 28.78 -20.95 -51.83
C ASP A 537 29.52 -22.08 -52.57
N CYS A 538 29.32 -23.33 -52.14
CA CYS A 538 29.90 -24.51 -52.80
C CYS A 538 29.33 -24.72 -54.21
N LEU A 539 28.00 -24.61 -54.38
CA LEU A 539 27.35 -24.71 -55.69
C LEU A 539 27.77 -23.59 -56.63
N ASP A 540 27.88 -22.36 -56.13
CA ASP A 540 28.33 -21.21 -56.91
C ASP A 540 29.80 -21.37 -57.35
N SER A 541 30.67 -21.88 -56.47
CA SER A 541 32.05 -22.23 -56.81
C SER A 541 32.13 -23.35 -57.85
N LEU A 542 31.31 -24.40 -57.72
CA LEU A 542 31.24 -25.48 -58.71
C LEU A 542 30.77 -24.96 -60.06
N ARG A 543 29.74 -24.11 -60.09
CA ARG A 543 29.24 -23.47 -61.32
C ARG A 543 30.32 -22.63 -61.99
N GLN A 544 31.04 -21.80 -61.23
CA GLN A 544 32.16 -21.01 -61.76
C GLN A 544 33.29 -21.88 -62.33
N LYS A 545 33.64 -22.98 -61.64
CA LYS A 545 34.67 -23.92 -62.13
C LYS A 545 34.24 -24.62 -63.41
N LEU A 546 32.99 -25.10 -63.49
CA LEU A 546 32.47 -25.72 -64.72
C LEU A 546 32.40 -24.71 -65.87
N GLN A 547 32.03 -23.46 -65.60
CA GLN A 547 32.04 -22.39 -66.59
C GLN A 547 33.46 -22.10 -67.10
N GLY A 548 34.44 -22.01 -66.20
CA GLY A 548 35.85 -21.85 -66.59
C GLY A 548 36.39 -23.03 -67.41
N ILE A 549 35.98 -24.26 -67.10
CA ILE A 549 36.31 -25.45 -67.91
C ILE A 549 35.65 -25.33 -69.29
N GLY A 550 34.37 -24.97 -69.36
CA GLY A 550 33.65 -24.74 -70.63
C GLY A 550 34.36 -23.71 -71.51
N GLU A 551 34.68 -22.54 -70.97
CA GLU A 551 35.41 -21.48 -71.68
C GLU A 551 36.80 -21.93 -72.17
N SER A 552 37.52 -22.71 -71.35
CA SER A 552 38.81 -23.27 -71.74
C SER A 552 38.68 -24.30 -72.87
N LEU A 553 37.58 -25.07 -72.87
CA LEU A 553 37.29 -26.08 -73.87
C LEU A 553 36.90 -25.43 -75.20
N ASP A 554 36.11 -24.36 -75.17
CA ASP A 554 35.73 -23.59 -76.35
C ASP A 554 36.96 -22.91 -76.97
N LYS A 555 37.85 -22.31 -76.17
CA LYS A 555 39.15 -21.81 -76.65
C LYS A 555 40.02 -22.91 -77.24
N PHE A 556 40.00 -24.11 -76.66
CA PHE A 556 40.76 -25.26 -77.19
C PHE A 556 40.17 -25.75 -78.52
N GLN A 557 38.84 -25.78 -78.66
CA GLN A 557 38.18 -26.09 -79.92
C GLN A 557 38.48 -25.03 -80.98
N GLU A 558 38.33 -23.75 -80.67
CA GLU A 558 38.64 -22.64 -81.58
C GLU A 558 40.12 -22.66 -82.00
N THR A 559 41.03 -22.92 -81.06
CA THR A 559 42.47 -23.09 -81.36
C THR A 559 42.72 -24.33 -82.21
N GLY A 560 42.01 -25.44 -81.97
CA GLY A 560 42.08 -26.66 -82.76
C GLY A 560 41.57 -26.48 -84.19
N GLU A 561 40.46 -25.77 -84.37
CA GLU A 561 39.90 -25.40 -85.67
C GLU A 561 40.82 -24.44 -86.42
N ASN A 562 41.36 -23.43 -85.74
CA ASN A 562 42.37 -22.52 -86.29
C ASN A 562 43.65 -23.28 -86.68
N GLN A 563 44.12 -24.24 -85.88
CA GLN A 563 45.25 -25.10 -86.22
C GLN A 563 44.96 -25.95 -87.46
N LEU A 564 43.78 -26.54 -87.58
CA LEU A 564 43.36 -27.27 -88.78
C LEU A 564 43.31 -26.36 -90.01
N GLN A 565 42.82 -25.13 -89.87
CA GLN A 565 42.78 -24.13 -90.95
C GLN A 565 44.19 -23.70 -91.38
N VAL A 566 45.08 -23.40 -90.43
CA VAL A 566 46.49 -23.06 -90.69
C VAL A 566 47.22 -24.24 -91.33
N ILE A 567 47.01 -25.47 -90.87
CA ILE A 567 47.57 -26.67 -91.50
C ILE A 567 47.06 -26.81 -92.94
N THR A 568 45.80 -26.51 -93.19
CA THR A 568 45.21 -26.54 -94.55
C THR A 568 45.83 -25.47 -95.45
N GLN A 569 46.04 -24.25 -94.93
CA GLN A 569 46.73 -23.18 -95.64
C GLN A 569 48.20 -23.51 -95.91
N ILE A 570 48.92 -24.10 -94.96
CA ILE A 570 50.32 -24.56 -95.15
C ILE A 570 50.37 -25.68 -96.20
N ARG A 571 49.39 -26.59 -96.24
CA ARG A 571 49.28 -27.59 -97.31
C ARG A 571 49.08 -26.94 -98.67
N GLN A 572 48.24 -25.90 -98.75
CA GLN A 572 48.00 -25.15 -99.98
C GLN A 572 49.25 -24.37 -100.44
N THR A 573 50.00 -23.76 -99.53
CA THR A 573 51.24 -23.05 -99.87
C THR A 573 52.37 -23.99 -100.26
N LEU A 574 52.53 -25.12 -99.58
CA LEU A 574 53.48 -26.18 -99.99
C LEU A 574 53.10 -26.76 -101.36
N GLN A 575 51.82 -27.01 -101.63
CA GLN A 575 51.37 -27.40 -102.97
C GLN A 575 51.68 -26.31 -104.00
N SER A 576 51.51 -25.03 -103.68
CA SER A 576 51.82 -23.93 -104.60
C SER A 576 53.32 -23.79 -104.89
N LEU A 577 54.20 -24.11 -103.93
CA LEU A 577 55.65 -24.12 -104.09
C LEU A 577 56.15 -25.33 -104.90
N ILE A 578 55.51 -26.49 -104.75
CA ILE A 578 55.79 -27.70 -105.55
C ILE A 578 55.20 -27.56 -106.98
N SER A 579 54.22 -26.67 -107.18
CA SER A 579 53.54 -26.45 -108.46
C SER A 579 54.11 -25.30 -109.30
N GLN A 580 55.33 -24.82 -109.02
CA GLN A 580 56.05 -23.96 -109.97
C GLN A 580 56.86 -24.85 -110.93
N PRO A 581 56.43 -25.07 -112.19
CA PRO A 581 57.29 -25.66 -113.18
C PRO A 581 58.33 -24.64 -113.61
N GLU A 582 59.58 -25.08 -113.65
CA GLU A 582 60.65 -24.46 -114.42
C GLU A 582 60.14 -24.07 -115.81
N LEU A 583 60.24 -22.78 -116.15
CA LEU A 583 60.28 -22.34 -117.53
C LEU A 583 61.67 -21.77 -117.79
N LEU A 584 62.58 -22.65 -118.20
CA LEU A 584 63.81 -22.33 -118.92
C LEU A 584 63.54 -22.32 -120.44
N ALA A 585 64.27 -21.46 -121.15
CA ALA A 585 64.39 -21.25 -122.61
C ALA A 585 63.25 -20.46 -123.29
N SER A 586 63.47 -19.40 -124.08
CA SER A 586 64.65 -18.88 -124.81
C SER A 586 64.72 -17.36 -124.72
#